data_AF-A0A2T1CFW3-F1
#
_entry.id   AF-A0A2T1CFW3-F1
#
_cell.length_a   1.000
_cell.length_b   1.000
_cell.length_c   1.000
_cell.angle_alpha   90.00
_cell.angle_beta   90.00
_cell.angle_gamma   90.00
#
_symmetry.space_group_name_H-M   'P 1'
#
loop_
_entity.id
_entity.type
_entity.pdbx_description
1 polymer ?
#
loop_
_entity_poly.entity_id
_entity_poly.type
_entity_poly.pdbx_seq_one_letter_code
_entity_poly.pdbx_strand_id
1 'polypeptide(L)'
;MVKDWVKIESILRGQVSMISDELGMQLHDLDTIGEQLTAREKEQLEAWYAQKDAAEKSMLEAAQLPLPNLVALQNQVDIAIEQLTVGVQRLHQITQENKSLREEISEIKQQLIVPRSA
;
A
#
# COMPACT_ATOMS: atom_id res chain seq x y z
N MET A 1 -2.86 -43.58 -20.92
CA MET A 1 -2.39 -43.02 -22.21
C MET A 1 -2.62 -41.52 -22.36
N VAL A 2 -3.70 -40.91 -21.86
CA VAL A 2 -3.91 -39.44 -21.96
C VAL A 2 -3.15 -38.63 -20.90
N LYS A 3 -2.80 -39.23 -19.75
CA LYS A 3 -2.08 -38.56 -18.66
C LYS A 3 -0.59 -38.31 -18.94
N ASP A 4 0.01 -39.09 -19.84
CA ASP A 4 1.43 -38.93 -20.20
C ASP A 4 1.64 -37.76 -21.18
N TRP A 5 0.62 -37.40 -21.97
CA TRP A 5 0.68 -36.27 -22.91
C TRP A 5 0.67 -34.91 -22.21
N VAL A 6 -0.12 -34.76 -21.13
CA VAL A 6 -0.15 -33.52 -20.33
C VAL A 6 1.16 -33.32 -19.56
N LYS A 7 1.82 -34.42 -19.14
CA LYS A 7 3.12 -34.37 -18.46
C LYS A 7 4.25 -33.99 -19.42
N ILE A 8 4.18 -34.44 -20.68
CA ILE A 8 5.12 -34.04 -21.74
C ILE A 8 4.90 -32.57 -22.15
N GLU A 9 3.65 -32.10 -22.27
CA GLU A 9 3.37 -30.67 -22.51
C GLU A 9 3.83 -29.78 -21.33
N SER A 10 3.70 -30.26 -20.09
CA SER A 10 4.18 -29.54 -18.91
C SER A 10 5.71 -29.50 -18.83
N ILE A 11 6.41 -30.51 -19.34
CA ILE A 11 7.88 -30.57 -19.38
C ILE A 11 8.41 -29.72 -20.54
N LEU A 12 7.72 -29.70 -21.69
CA LEU A 12 8.05 -28.84 -22.83
C LEU A 12 7.76 -27.35 -22.53
N ARG A 13 6.68 -27.03 -21.81
CA ARG A 13 6.44 -25.66 -21.31
C ARG A 13 7.32 -25.26 -20.12
N GLY A 14 7.88 -26.24 -19.41
CA GLY A 14 8.75 -26.03 -18.24
C GLY A 14 10.23 -25.83 -18.59
N GLN A 15 10.61 -25.95 -19.87
CA GLN A 15 11.96 -25.73 -20.35
C GLN A 15 12.04 -24.53 -21.31
N VAL A 16 11.11 -23.59 -21.18
CA VAL A 16 11.28 -22.25 -21.69
C VAL A 16 12.37 -21.62 -20.84
N SER A 17 13.60 -21.64 -21.36
CA SER A 17 14.74 -20.98 -20.73
C SER A 17 14.37 -19.53 -20.52
N MET A 18 14.04 -19.14 -19.28
CA MET A 18 13.98 -17.72 -18.90
C MET A 18 15.34 -17.13 -19.22
N ILE A 19 15.43 -16.40 -20.32
CA ILE A 19 16.62 -15.65 -20.68
C ILE A 19 16.65 -14.35 -19.87
N SER A 20 17.85 -13.80 -19.67
CA SER A 20 17.95 -12.50 -19.03
C SER A 20 17.42 -11.40 -19.94
N ASP A 21 17.06 -10.26 -19.36
CA ASP A 21 16.57 -9.11 -20.13
C ASP A 21 17.62 -8.59 -21.11
N GLU A 22 18.90 -8.67 -20.78
CA GLU A 22 19.99 -8.28 -21.67
C GLU A 22 20.07 -9.19 -22.90
N LEU A 23 19.90 -10.51 -22.72
CA LEU A 23 19.91 -11.46 -23.83
C LEU A 23 18.64 -11.32 -24.69
N GLY A 24 17.48 -11.09 -24.07
CA GLY A 24 16.24 -10.81 -24.79
C GLY A 24 16.35 -9.56 -25.66
N MET A 25 16.95 -8.49 -25.13
CA MET A 25 17.21 -7.26 -25.89
C MET A 25 18.17 -7.50 -27.07
N GLN A 26 19.25 -8.25 -26.86
CA GLN A 26 20.19 -8.57 -27.94
C GLN A 26 19.53 -9.36 -29.08
N LEU A 27 18.69 -10.35 -28.75
CA LEU A 27 17.96 -11.12 -29.76
C LEU A 27 16.90 -10.26 -30.47
N HIS A 28 16.23 -9.37 -29.75
CA HIS A 28 15.31 -8.39 -30.32
C HIS A 28 16.00 -7.46 -31.34
N ASP A 29 17.18 -6.94 -30.99
CA ASP A 29 17.96 -6.06 -31.85
C ASP A 29 18.40 -6.80 -33.12
N LEU A 30 18.91 -8.02 -33.00
CA LEU A 30 19.33 -8.85 -34.13
C LEU A 30 18.16 -9.17 -35.08
N ASP A 31 17.00 -9.54 -34.53
CA ASP A 31 15.79 -9.81 -35.34
C ASP A 31 15.29 -8.54 -36.04
N THR A 32 15.34 -7.39 -35.37
CA THR A 32 14.90 -6.08 -35.92
C THR A 32 15.83 -5.57 -37.02
N ILE A 33 17.13 -5.86 -36.92
CA ILE A 33 18.13 -5.54 -37.96
C ILE A 33 18.03 -6.53 -39.14
N GLY A 34 17.28 -7.63 -38.99
CA GLY A 34 17.03 -8.62 -40.03
C GLY A 34 18.08 -9.74 -40.10
N GLU A 35 18.88 -9.92 -39.04
CA GLU A 35 19.76 -11.07 -38.93
C GLU A 35 18.94 -12.35 -38.65
N GLN A 36 19.34 -13.48 -39.25
CA GLN A 36 18.62 -14.73 -39.05
C GLN A 36 18.96 -15.35 -37.70
N LEU A 37 18.04 -15.21 -36.75
CA LEU A 37 18.04 -16.00 -35.52
C LEU A 37 17.81 -17.49 -35.83
N THR A 38 18.55 -18.35 -35.12
CA THR A 38 18.31 -19.79 -35.12
C THR A 38 16.94 -20.13 -34.54
N ALA A 39 16.41 -21.31 -34.85
CA ALA A 39 15.10 -21.75 -34.33
C ALA A 39 15.02 -21.69 -32.79
N ARG A 40 16.13 -21.99 -32.10
CA ARG A 40 16.23 -21.91 -30.64
C ARG A 40 16.21 -20.46 -30.14
N GLU A 41 16.92 -19.56 -30.81
CA GLU A 41 16.94 -18.13 -30.45
C GLU A 41 15.58 -17.48 -30.69
N LYS A 42 14.85 -17.88 -31.73
CA LYS A 42 13.48 -17.44 -31.96
C LYS A 42 12.53 -17.89 -30.85
N GLU A 43 12.61 -19.16 -30.43
CA GLU A 43 11.82 -19.67 -29.30
C GLU A 43 12.13 -18.90 -27.99
N GLN A 44 13.41 -18.56 -27.77
CA GLN A 44 13.83 -17.75 -26.63
C GLN A 44 13.31 -16.31 -26.71
N LEU A 45 13.31 -15.70 -27.90
CA LEU A 45 12.79 -14.35 -28.12
C LEU A 45 11.26 -14.30 -27.96
N GLU A 46 10.53 -15.28 -28.50
CA GLU A 46 9.07 -15.41 -28.34
C GLU A 46 8.68 -15.57 -26.87
N ALA A 47 9.41 -16.40 -26.14
CA ALA A 47 9.23 -16.57 -24.70
C ALA A 47 9.45 -15.27 -23.91
N TRP A 48 10.46 -14.50 -24.31
CA TRP A 48 10.76 -13.21 -23.69
C TRP A 48 9.67 -12.16 -23.98
N TYR A 49 9.16 -12.08 -25.22
CA TYR A 49 8.00 -11.24 -25.52
C TYR A 49 6.77 -11.64 -24.72
N ALA A 50 6.46 -12.95 -24.63
CA ALA A 50 5.32 -13.42 -23.83
C ALA A 50 5.45 -13.03 -22.35
N GLN A 51 6.67 -12.99 -21.82
CA GLN A 51 6.93 -12.50 -20.46
C GLN A 51 6.71 -10.98 -20.35
N LYS A 52 7.16 -10.19 -21.32
CA LYS A 52 6.96 -8.73 -21.34
C LYS A 52 5.48 -8.38 -21.45
N ASP A 53 4.74 -9.02 -22.34
CA ASP A 53 3.29 -8.85 -22.48
C ASP A 53 2.54 -9.17 -21.17
N ALA A 54 2.94 -10.25 -20.49
CA ALA A 54 2.34 -10.62 -19.21
C ALA A 54 2.63 -9.57 -18.11
N ALA A 55 3.83 -9.01 -18.09
CA ALA A 55 4.22 -7.94 -17.17
C ALA A 55 3.44 -6.64 -17.47
N GLU A 56 3.35 -6.25 -18.75
CA GLU A 56 2.60 -5.07 -19.18
C GLU A 56 1.12 -5.19 -18.83
N LYS A 57 0.51 -6.35 -19.11
CA LYS A 57 -0.88 -6.63 -18.76
C LYS A 57 -1.11 -6.50 -17.25
N SER A 58 -0.20 -7.03 -16.44
CA SER A 58 -0.29 -6.93 -14.98
C SER A 58 -0.21 -5.48 -14.50
N MET A 59 0.64 -4.65 -15.12
CA MET A 59 0.73 -3.22 -14.80
C MET A 59 -0.55 -2.46 -15.19
N LEU A 60 -1.12 -2.76 -16.36
CA LEU A 60 -2.36 -2.15 -16.83
C LEU A 60 -3.55 -2.54 -15.95
N GLU A 61 -3.62 -3.78 -15.49
CA GLU A 61 -4.65 -4.24 -14.55
C GLU A 61 -4.49 -3.57 -13.17
N ALA A 62 -3.26 -3.40 -12.68
CA ALA A 62 -3.00 -2.68 -11.44
C ALA A 62 -3.37 -1.19 -11.53
N ALA A 63 -3.15 -0.56 -12.68
CA ALA A 63 -3.55 0.83 -12.94
C ALA A 63 -5.08 1.02 -13.07
N GLN A 64 -5.83 -0.06 -13.32
CA GLN A 64 -7.30 -0.06 -13.37
C GLN A 64 -7.94 -0.25 -11.99
N LEU A 65 -7.15 -0.55 -10.95
CA LEU A 65 -7.68 -0.55 -9.60
C LEU A 65 -8.24 0.83 -9.28
N PRO A 66 -9.48 0.92 -8.77
CA PRO A 66 -10.08 2.21 -8.45
C PRO A 66 -9.15 2.91 -7.46
N LEU A 67 -8.63 4.06 -7.87
CA LEU A 67 -7.86 4.93 -6.99
C LEU A 67 -8.70 5.16 -5.73
N PRO A 68 -8.12 5.00 -4.52
CA PRO A 68 -8.87 5.30 -3.30
C PRO A 68 -9.44 6.71 -3.43
N ASN A 69 -10.74 6.84 -3.15
CA ASN A 69 -11.46 8.09 -3.33
C ASN A 69 -10.83 9.17 -2.44
N LEU A 70 -9.94 9.97 -3.04
CA LEU A 70 -9.11 10.95 -2.35
C LEU A 70 -9.98 11.97 -1.60
N VAL A 71 -11.12 12.32 -2.16
CA VAL A 71 -12.10 13.21 -1.54
C VAL A 71 -12.69 12.59 -0.28
N ALA A 72 -13.03 11.29 -0.33
CA ALA A 72 -13.52 10.59 0.85
C ALA A 72 -12.45 10.50 1.96
N LEU A 73 -11.19 10.27 1.59
CA LEU A 73 -10.09 10.26 2.55
C LEU A 73 -9.83 11.64 3.17
N GLN A 74 -9.83 12.69 2.35
CA GLN A 74 -9.70 14.07 2.83
C GLN A 74 -10.82 14.42 3.81
N ASN A 75 -12.07 14.11 3.47
CA ASN A 75 -13.21 14.32 4.37
C ASN A 75 -13.06 13.57 5.70
N GLN A 76 -12.53 12.33 5.68
CA GLN A 76 -12.28 11.59 6.92
C GLN A 76 -11.21 12.26 7.79
N VAL A 77 -10.15 12.78 7.17
CA VAL A 77 -9.09 13.52 7.88
C VAL A 77 -9.65 14.80 8.49
N ASP A 78 -10.45 15.57 7.74
CA ASP A 78 -11.04 16.83 8.22
C ASP A 78 -11.97 16.59 9.42
N ILE A 79 -12.83 15.56 9.34
CA ILE A 79 -13.70 15.15 10.45
C ILE A 79 -12.87 14.77 11.68
N ALA A 80 -11.79 14.00 11.50
CA ALA A 80 -10.93 13.59 12.61
C ALA A 80 -10.25 14.80 13.28
N ILE A 81 -9.79 15.77 12.49
CA ILE A 81 -9.20 17.02 13.00
C ILE A 81 -10.22 17.81 13.81
N GLU A 82 -11.46 17.92 13.32
CA GLU A 82 -12.53 18.62 14.02
C GLU A 82 -12.86 17.95 15.37
N GLN A 83 -13.00 16.62 15.37
CA GLN A 83 -13.24 15.85 16.59
C GLN A 83 -12.13 16.00 17.63
N LEU A 84 -10.87 15.96 17.20
CA LEU A 84 -9.72 16.17 18.08
C LEU A 84 -9.71 17.59 18.66
N THR A 85 -10.02 18.59 17.83
CA THR A 85 -10.07 19.98 18.27
C THR A 85 -11.12 20.18 19.35
N VAL A 86 -12.34 19.68 19.13
CA VAL A 86 -13.43 19.72 20.12
C VAL A 86 -13.04 18.96 21.40
N GLY A 87 -12.41 17.79 21.26
CA GLY A 87 -11.94 16.99 22.39
C GLY A 87 -10.92 17.72 23.25
N VAL A 88 -9.94 18.39 22.62
CA VAL A 88 -8.91 19.18 23.32
C VAL A 88 -9.52 20.38 24.02
N GLN A 89 -10.45 21.09 23.38
CA GLN A 89 -11.14 22.22 24.01
C GLN A 89 -11.91 21.79 25.26
N ARG A 90 -12.63 20.66 25.17
CA ARG A 90 -13.36 20.11 26.32
C ARG A 90 -12.43 19.67 27.46
N LEU A 91 -11.29 19.05 27.13
CA LEU A 91 -10.27 18.69 28.14
C LEU A 91 -9.71 19.92 28.84
N HIS A 92 -9.47 20.99 28.10
CA HIS A 92 -9.01 22.25 28.67
C HIS A 92 -10.03 22.83 29.66
N GLN A 93 -11.30 22.88 29.25
CA GLN A 93 -12.40 23.33 30.11
C GLN A 93 -12.48 22.51 31.41
N ILE A 94 -12.50 21.17 31.31
CA ILE A 94 -12.56 20.28 32.47
C ILE A 94 -11.34 20.47 33.39
N THR A 95 -10.17 20.74 32.83
CA THR A 95 -8.95 20.98 33.61
C THR A 95 -9.02 22.29 34.39
N GLN A 96 -9.56 23.35 33.79
CA GLN A 96 -9.78 24.63 34.47
C GLN A 96 -10.82 24.49 35.59
N GLU A 97 -11.95 23.84 35.32
CA GLU A 97 -13.00 23.57 36.31
C GLU A 97 -12.45 22.76 37.49
N ASN A 98 -11.68 21.70 37.21
CA ASN A 98 -11.03 20.90 38.26
C ASN A 98 -10.07 21.72 39.11
N LYS A 99 -9.34 22.66 38.50
CA LYS A 99 -8.41 23.54 39.23
C LYS A 99 -9.20 24.44 40.19
N SER A 100 -10.25 25.11 39.72
CA SER A 100 -11.13 25.96 40.55
C SER A 100 -11.69 25.18 41.74
N LEU A 101 -12.27 24.01 41.48
CA LEU A 101 -12.86 23.18 42.53
C LEU A 101 -11.82 22.75 43.58
N ARG A 102 -10.58 22.47 43.16
CA ARG A 102 -9.49 22.12 44.10
C ARG A 102 -9.09 23.30 44.96
N GLU A 103 -9.07 24.51 44.41
CA GLU A 103 -8.79 25.75 45.14
C GLU A 103 -9.90 26.00 46.17
N GLU A 104 -11.17 25.95 45.75
CA GLU A 104 -12.34 26.09 46.64
C GLU A 104 -12.36 25.07 47.79
N ILE A 105 -12.09 23.79 47.49
CA ILE A 105 -11.99 22.74 48.52
C ILE A 105 -10.86 23.05 49.51
N SER A 106 -9.73 23.59 49.04
CA SER A 106 -8.60 23.95 49.89
C SER A 106 -8.96 25.09 50.84
N GLU A 107 -9.63 26.13 50.33
CA GLU A 107 -10.09 27.27 51.12
C GLU A 107 -11.11 26.85 52.19
N ILE A 108 -12.11 26.05 51.80
CA ILE A 108 -13.12 25.53 52.74
C ILE A 108 -12.44 24.69 53.83
N LYS A 109 -11.49 23.83 53.48
CA LYS A 109 -10.74 23.03 54.46
C LYS A 109 -9.96 23.92 55.44
N GLN A 110 -9.32 25.00 54.97
CA GLN A 110 -8.61 25.92 55.85
C GLN A 110 -9.56 26.63 56.83
N GLN A 111 -10.73 27.06 56.39
CA GLN A 111 -11.76 27.68 57.23
C GLN A 111 -12.34 26.74 58.29
N LEU A 112 -12.37 25.43 58.02
CA LEU A 112 -12.82 24.43 58.98
C LEU A 112 -11.74 24.05 60.00
N ILE A 113 -10.45 24.15 59.64
CA ILE A 113 -9.31 23.83 60.53
C ILE A 113 -8.98 24.99 61.47
N VAL A 114 -9.24 26.23 61.06
CA VAL A 114 -9.21 27.38 61.97
C VAL A 114 -10.61 27.50 62.58
N PRO A 115 -10.89 26.94 63.78
CA PRO A 115 -12.18 27.16 64.40
C PRO A 115 -12.36 28.67 64.55
N ARG A 116 -13.48 29.18 64.03
CA ARG A 116 -13.93 30.54 64.25
C ARG A 116 -14.11 30.70 65.76
N SER A 117 -13.06 31.13 66.45
CA SER A 117 -13.09 31.45 67.87
C SER A 117 -13.97 32.68 68.05
N ALA A 118 -15.23 32.42 68.39
CA ALA A 118 -16.17 33.37 68.96
C ALA A 118 -16.47 32.92 70.40
#